data_AF-A0A439NSV8-F1
#
_entry.id   AF-A0A439NSV8-F1
#
_cell.length_a   1.000
_cell.length_b   1.000
_cell.length_c   1.000
_cell.angle_alpha   90.00
_cell.angle_beta   90.00
_cell.angle_gamma   90.00
#
_symmetry.space_group_name_H-M   'P 1'
#
loop_
_entity.id
_entity.type
_entity.pdbx_description
1 polymer ?
#
loop_
_entity_poly.entity_id
_entity_poly.type
_entity_poly.pdbx_seq_one_letter_code
_entity_poly.pdbx_strand_id
1 'polypeptide(L)'
;EETVNIAQELYLGFVLDRKAERVMIVASAAGGMEIEEIAERQPDSIIRATVDPGVGMQQFQAREIAFGLGLESNLIGKATETIMGCYQVFRDYDASMLEINPLVVTRDGNLVALDAK
;
A
#
# COMPACT_ATOMS: atom_id res chain seq x y z
N GLU A 1 -3.76 -17.87 15.50
CA GLU A 1 -3.20 -16.54 15.21
C GLU A 1 -1.81 -16.50 15.81
N GLU A 2 -0.79 -16.35 14.97
CA GLU A 2 0.57 -16.10 15.46
C GLU A 2 0.62 -14.69 16.03
N THR A 3 1.20 -14.51 17.21
CA THR A 3 1.42 -13.18 17.80
C THR A 3 2.46 -12.45 16.95
N VAL A 4 2.00 -11.62 16.02
CA VAL A 4 2.89 -10.81 15.18
C VAL A 4 3.51 -9.71 16.04
N ASN A 5 4.85 -9.65 16.08
CA ASN A 5 5.55 -8.62 16.83
C ASN A 5 5.61 -7.33 16.02
N ILE A 6 4.63 -6.45 16.21
CA ILE A 6 4.40 -5.25 15.40
C ILE A 6 5.45 -4.17 15.70
N ALA A 7 6.07 -3.65 14.65
CA ALA A 7 6.93 -2.46 14.68
C ALA A 7 6.19 -1.22 14.15
N GLN A 8 5.45 -1.38 13.04
CA GLN A 8 4.70 -0.31 12.39
C GLN A 8 3.47 -0.90 11.67
N GLU A 9 2.38 -0.15 11.64
CA GLU A 9 1.16 -0.49 10.90
C GLU A 9 1.00 0.49 9.73
N LEU A 10 0.77 -0.04 8.53
CA LEU A 10 0.64 0.74 7.31
C LEU A 10 -0.77 0.54 6.73
N TYR A 11 -1.25 1.54 6.03
CA TYR A 11 -2.38 1.44 5.12
C TYR A 11 -1.87 1.34 3.68
N LEU A 12 -2.42 0.40 2.90
CA LEU A 12 -2.16 0.28 1.46
C LEU A 12 -3.47 -0.03 0.73
N GLY A 13 -3.86 0.85 -0.20
CA GLY A 13 -5.07 0.71 -1.00
C GLY A 13 -4.81 0.89 -2.49
N PHE A 14 -5.51 0.12 -3.30
CA PHE A 14 -5.59 0.24 -4.76
C PHE A 14 -7.05 0.47 -5.11
N VAL A 15 -7.32 1.48 -5.92
CA VAL A 15 -8.68 1.82 -6.35
C VAL A 15 -8.69 2.22 -7.81
N LEU A 16 -9.72 1.80 -8.54
CA LEU A 16 -9.98 2.32 -9.88
C LEU A 16 -10.61 3.73 -9.76
N ASP A 17 -9.82 4.77 -10.04
CA ASP A 17 -10.33 6.12 -10.16
C ASP A 17 -11.11 6.25 -11.47
N ARG A 18 -12.44 6.27 -11.37
CA ARG A 18 -13.34 6.38 -12.52
C ARG A 18 -13.26 7.72 -13.25
N LYS A 19 -12.82 8.80 -12.59
CA LYS A 19 -12.68 10.10 -13.24
C LYS A 19 -11.41 10.16 -14.09
N ALA A 20 -10.34 9.57 -13.56
CA ALA A 20 -9.06 9.50 -14.25
C ALA A 20 -8.96 8.30 -15.21
N GLU A 21 -9.87 7.33 -15.09
CA GLU A 21 -9.82 6.03 -15.77
C GLU A 21 -8.49 5.30 -15.52
N ARG A 22 -7.97 5.42 -14.31
CA ARG A 22 -6.65 4.92 -13.91
C ARG A 22 -6.69 4.26 -12.55
N VAL A 23 -5.80 3.30 -12.34
CA VAL A 23 -5.58 2.72 -11.01
C VAL A 23 -4.79 3.72 -10.18
N MET A 24 -5.33 4.07 -9.02
CA MET A 24 -4.67 4.91 -8.02
C MET A 24 -4.27 4.03 -6.84
N ILE A 25 -3.01 4.17 -6.43
CA ILE A 25 -2.50 3.60 -5.19
C ILE A 25 -2.51 4.71 -4.14
N VAL A 26 -3.00 4.37 -2.96
CA VAL A 26 -3.05 5.22 -1.79
C VAL A 26 -2.35 4.49 -0.66
N ALA A 27 -1.40 5.13 0.01
CA ALA A 27 -0.69 4.51 1.13
C ALA A 27 -0.47 5.53 2.25
N SER A 28 -0.40 5.06 3.49
CA SER A 28 -0.07 5.90 4.65
C SER A 28 0.62 5.09 5.74
N ALA A 29 1.45 5.76 6.54
CA ALA A 29 2.07 5.19 7.73
C ALA A 29 1.11 5.12 8.94
N ALA A 30 -0.15 5.52 8.78
CA ALA A 30 -1.21 5.33 9.79
C ALA A 30 -2.11 4.15 9.42
N GLY A 31 -1.55 2.93 9.48
CA GLY A 31 -2.36 1.72 9.44
C GLY A 31 -3.26 1.59 10.68
N GLY A 32 -4.28 0.75 10.57
CA GLY A 32 -5.28 0.53 11.63
C GLY A 32 -6.39 1.59 11.70
N MET A 33 -6.37 2.57 10.79
CA MET A 33 -7.40 3.61 10.65
C MET A 33 -8.06 3.53 9.27
N GLU A 34 -9.33 3.93 9.17
CA GLU A 34 -10.03 4.06 7.88
C GLU A 34 -9.42 5.18 7.04
N ILE A 35 -9.38 5.01 5.71
CA ILE A 35 -8.72 5.97 4.82
C ILE A 35 -9.40 7.34 4.82
N GLU A 36 -10.71 7.39 5.00
CA GLU A 36 -11.47 8.62 5.14
C GLU A 36 -11.02 9.41 6.39
N GLU A 37 -10.78 8.72 7.51
CA GLU A 37 -10.30 9.35 8.73
C GLU A 37 -8.88 9.89 8.56
N ILE A 38 -8.00 9.13 7.90
CA ILE A 38 -6.63 9.58 7.58
C ILE A 38 -6.69 10.84 6.71
N ALA A 39 -7.57 10.87 5.71
CA ALA A 39 -7.72 12.01 4.80
C ALA A 39 -8.24 13.27 5.51
N GLU A 40 -9.06 13.13 6.54
CA GLU A 40 -9.56 14.25 7.33
C GLU A 40 -8.54 14.74 8.36
N ARG A 41 -7.89 13.83 9.08
CA ARG A 41 -7.05 14.17 10.25
C ARG A 41 -5.59 14.43 9.89
N GLN A 42 -5.09 13.75 8.87
CA GLN A 42 -3.67 13.77 8.48
C GLN A 42 -3.49 13.60 6.96
N PRO A 43 -4.09 14.48 6.14
CA PRO A 43 -4.04 14.39 4.67
C PRO A 43 -2.63 14.33 4.11
N ASP A 44 -1.67 15.02 4.74
CA ASP A 44 -0.27 15.07 4.31
C ASP A 44 0.49 13.74 4.49
N SER A 45 -0.06 12.81 5.28
CA SER A 45 0.49 11.46 5.44
C SER A 45 0.16 10.54 4.26
N ILE A 46 -0.77 10.95 3.39
CA ILE A 46 -1.26 10.11 2.30
C ILE A 46 -0.34 10.26 1.10
N ILE A 47 0.28 9.15 0.72
CA ILE A 47 1.06 9.01 -0.50
C ILE A 47 0.14 8.51 -1.59
N ARG A 48 0.23 9.11 -2.78
CA ARG A 48 -0.57 8.73 -3.94
C ARG A 48 0.34 8.44 -5.12
N ALA A 49 0.04 7.37 -5.85
CA ALA A 49 0.63 7.10 -7.15
C ALA A 49 -0.48 6.74 -8.13
N THR A 50 -0.35 7.20 -9.37
CA THR A 50 -1.28 6.84 -10.46
C THR A 50 -0.58 5.94 -11.45
N VAL A 51 -1.24 4.87 -11.87
CA VAL A 51 -0.70 3.92 -12.84
C VAL A 51 -1.14 4.32 -14.24
N ASP A 52 -0.19 4.31 -15.16
CA ASP A 52 -0.50 4.44 -16.58
C ASP A 52 -0.98 3.09 -17.14
N PRO A 53 -2.17 3.02 -17.77
CA PRO A 53 -2.74 1.76 -18.23
C PRO A 53 -1.94 1.11 -19.37
N GLY A 54 -1.17 1.89 -20.14
CA GLY A 54 -0.39 1.38 -21.27
C GLY A 54 0.84 0.59 -20.85
N VAL A 55 1.43 0.93 -19.69
CA VAL A 55 2.65 0.28 -19.19
C VAL A 55 2.44 -0.50 -17.89
N GLY A 56 1.34 -0.25 -17.18
CA GLY A 56 1.10 -0.80 -15.85
C GLY A 56 1.97 -0.17 -14.78
N MET A 57 1.82 -0.63 -13.53
CA MET A 57 2.59 -0.10 -12.41
C MET A 57 4.08 -0.42 -12.60
N GLN A 58 4.93 0.58 -12.38
CA GLN A 58 6.37 0.43 -12.51
C GLN A 58 7.03 0.27 -11.13
N GLN A 59 8.13 -0.47 -11.06
CA GLN A 59 8.86 -0.71 -9.81
C GLN A 59 9.31 0.58 -9.11
N PHE A 60 9.64 1.63 -9.86
CA PHE A 60 10.05 2.90 -9.25
C PHE A 60 8.90 3.54 -8.46
N GLN A 61 7.64 3.40 -8.92
CA GLN A 61 6.46 3.94 -8.22
C GLN A 61 6.25 3.20 -6.90
N ALA A 62 6.34 1.86 -6.93
CA ALA A 62 6.27 1.05 -5.72
C ALA A 62 7.39 1.40 -4.72
N ARG A 63 8.59 1.69 -5.23
CA ARG A 63 9.72 2.13 -4.42
C ARG A 63 9.52 3.52 -3.82
N GLU A 64 8.99 4.48 -4.58
CA GLU A 64 8.65 5.83 -4.08
C GLU A 64 7.60 5.75 -2.96
N ILE A 65 6.60 4.89 -3.10
CA ILE A 65 5.61 4.63 -2.04
C ILE A 65 6.30 4.05 -0.80
N ALA A 66 7.15 3.02 -0.96
CA ALA A 66 7.86 2.41 0.15
C ALA A 66 8.74 3.42 0.91
N PHE A 67 9.43 4.33 0.21
CA PHE A 67 10.19 5.41 0.85
C PHE A 67 9.28 6.44 1.52
N GLY A 68 8.17 6.82 0.89
CA GLY A 68 7.20 7.74 1.47
C GLY A 68 6.59 7.21 2.77
N LEU A 69 6.44 5.89 2.91
CA LEU A 69 5.95 5.22 4.12
C LEU A 69 6.96 5.22 5.28
N GLY A 70 8.17 5.75 5.07
CA GLY A 70 9.20 5.86 6.10
C GLY A 70 9.86 4.52 6.45
N LEU A 71 9.82 3.54 5.55
CA LEU A 71 10.39 2.22 5.78
C LEU A 71 11.92 2.26 5.84
N GLU A 72 12.50 1.43 6.69
CA GLU A 72 13.94 1.21 6.73
C GLU A 72 14.47 0.66 5.39
N SER A 73 15.69 1.03 5.02
CA SER A 73 16.29 0.69 3.72
C SER A 73 16.31 -0.80 3.39
N ASN A 74 16.44 -1.67 4.40
CA ASN A 74 16.39 -3.13 4.26
C ASN A 74 14.99 -3.65 3.88
N LEU A 75 13.92 -2.92 4.21
CA LEU A 75 12.54 -3.28 3.92
C LEU A 75 12.05 -2.77 2.55
N ILE A 76 12.72 -1.78 1.97
CA ILE A 76 12.31 -1.15 0.71
C ILE A 76 12.13 -2.18 -0.42
N GLY A 77 13.05 -3.13 -0.55
CA GLY A 77 12.94 -4.19 -1.57
C GLY A 77 11.68 -5.03 -1.38
N LYS A 78 11.47 -5.54 -0.17
CA LYS A 78 10.32 -6.38 0.18
C LYS A 78 8.99 -5.62 0.06
N ALA A 79 8.93 -4.35 0.46
CA ALA A 79 7.77 -3.52 0.30
C ALA A 79 7.47 -3.25 -1.19
N THR A 80 8.50 -2.98 -1.99
CA THR A 80 8.36 -2.81 -3.44
C THR A 80 7.74 -4.06 -4.08
N GLU A 81 8.25 -5.25 -3.76
CA GLU A 81 7.73 -6.53 -4.26
C GLU A 81 6.28 -6.76 -3.80
N THR A 82 5.97 -6.47 -2.54
CA THR A 82 4.61 -6.59 -1.99
C THR A 82 3.62 -5.70 -2.73
N ILE A 83 3.95 -4.41 -2.90
CA ILE A 83 3.10 -3.43 -3.60
C ILE A 83 2.88 -3.84 -5.07
N MET A 84 3.94 -4.30 -5.75
CA MET A 84 3.84 -4.79 -7.13
C MET A 84 2.98 -6.05 -7.22
N GLY A 85 3.11 -6.97 -6.27
CA GLY A 85 2.27 -8.17 -6.18
C GLY A 85 0.80 -7.83 -5.94
N CYS A 86 0.51 -6.87 -5.07
CA CYS A 86 -0.86 -6.37 -4.84
C CYS A 86 -1.45 -5.75 -6.11
N TYR A 87 -0.68 -4.95 -6.85
CA TYR A 87 -1.12 -4.43 -8.14
C TYR A 87 -1.45 -5.54 -9.14
N GLN A 88 -0.60 -6.57 -9.19
CA GLN A 88 -0.84 -7.73 -10.04
C GLN A 88 -2.12 -8.46 -9.64
N VAL A 89 -2.35 -8.73 -8.35
CA VAL A 89 -3.58 -9.35 -7.86
C VAL A 89 -4.81 -8.49 -8.19
N PHE A 90 -4.75 -7.18 -7.91
CA PHE A 90 -5.83 -6.24 -8.25
C PHE A 90 -6.22 -6.35 -9.73
N ARG A 91 -5.23 -6.45 -10.61
CA ARG A 91 -5.43 -6.59 -12.06
C ARG A 91 -5.91 -7.96 -12.49
N ASP A 92 -5.26 -9.02 -12.02
CA ASP A 92 -5.51 -10.39 -12.48
C ASP A 92 -6.89 -10.89 -12.05
N TYR A 93 -7.46 -10.30 -10.99
CA TYR A 93 -8.81 -10.60 -10.50
C TYR A 93 -9.87 -9.56 -10.89
N ASP A 94 -9.54 -8.61 -11.78
CA ASP A 94 -10.43 -7.52 -12.20
C ASP A 94 -11.08 -6.80 -11.01
N ALA A 95 -10.32 -6.60 -9.93
CA ALA A 95 -10.82 -5.99 -8.71
C ALA A 95 -11.13 -4.50 -8.93
N SER A 96 -12.18 -4.00 -8.29
CA SER A 96 -12.46 -2.56 -8.26
C SER A 96 -11.70 -1.84 -7.15
N MET A 97 -11.34 -2.58 -6.10
CA MET A 97 -10.63 -2.11 -4.93
C MET A 97 -9.82 -3.27 -4.35
N LEU A 98 -8.65 -2.98 -3.81
CA LEU A 98 -7.88 -3.86 -2.94
C LEU A 98 -7.36 -3.00 -1.79
N GLU A 99 -7.71 -3.35 -0.57
CA GLU A 99 -7.28 -2.65 0.63
C GLU A 99 -6.57 -3.61 1.56
N ILE A 100 -5.42 -3.22 2.09
CA ILE A 100 -4.68 -3.95 3.12
C ILE A 100 -4.53 -3.00 4.31
N ASN A 101 -5.23 -3.33 5.40
CA ASN A 101 -5.25 -2.50 6.58
C ASN A 101 -5.45 -3.31 7.88
N PRO A 102 -4.40 -3.56 8.68
CA PRO A 102 -3.04 -3.08 8.51
C PRO A 102 -2.15 -4.00 7.66
N LEU A 103 -1.28 -3.39 6.85
CA LEU A 103 -0.04 -4.00 6.40
C LEU A 103 1.03 -3.78 7.48
N VAL A 104 1.36 -4.83 8.21
CA VAL A 104 2.25 -4.78 9.37
C VAL A 104 3.70 -4.95 8.96
N VAL A 105 4.56 -4.07 9.47
CA VAL A 105 6.00 -4.28 9.56
C VAL A 105 6.30 -4.96 10.90
N THR A 106 6.92 -6.13 10.86
CA THR A 106 7.31 -6.85 12.07
C THR A 106 8.67 -6.38 12.58
N ARG A 107 8.94 -6.52 13.88
CA ARG A 107 10.27 -6.25 14.46
C ARG A 107 11.38 -7.12 13.87
N ASP A 108 11.03 -8.28 13.33
CA ASP A 108 11.98 -9.17 12.64
C ASP A 108 12.26 -8.76 11.17
N GLY A 109 11.80 -7.58 10.74
CA GLY A 109 12.08 -7.06 9.40
C GLY A 109 11.25 -7.71 8.29
N ASN A 110 10.00 -8.07 8.55
CA ASN A 110 9.07 -8.61 7.56
C ASN A 110 7.87 -7.69 7.34
N LEU A 111 7.20 -7.87 6.21
CA LEU A 111 5.87 -7.30 5.95
C LEU A 111 4.83 -8.43 5.96
N VAL A 112 3.69 -8.19 6.62
CA VAL A 112 2.58 -9.13 6.77
C VAL A 112 1.27 -8.38 6.60
N ALA A 113 0.42 -8.80 5.66
CA ALA A 113 -0.95 -8.31 5.59
C ALA A 113 -1.78 -9.01 6.68
N LEU A 114 -2.29 -8.24 7.66
CA LEU A 114 -3.15 -8.82 8.71
C LEU A 114 -4.61 -8.92 8.27
N ASP A 115 -5.08 -7.94 7.51
CA ASP A 115 -6.42 -7.93 6.93
C ASP A 115 -6.34 -7.38 5.50
N ALA A 116 -7.17 -7.94 4.63
CA ALA A 116 -7.27 -7.52 3.24
C ALA A 116 -8.71 -7.63 2.73
N LYS A 117 -9.14 -6.65 1.94
CA LYS A 117 -10.50 -6.49 1.42
C LYS A 117 -10.52 -6.17 -0.07
#